data_AF-A0A402CZH4-F1
#
_entry.id   AF-A0A402CZH4-F1
#
_cell.length_a   1.000
_cell.length_b   1.000
_cell.length_c   1.000
_cell.angle_alpha   90.00
_cell.angle_beta   90.00
_cell.angle_gamma   90.00
#
_symmetry.space_group_name_H-M   'P 1'
#
loop_
_entity.id
_entity.type
_entity.pdbx_description
1 polymer ?
#
loop_
_entity_poly.entity_id
_entity_poly.type
_entity_poly.pdbx_seq_one_letter_code
_entity_poly.pdbx_strand_id
1 'polypeptide(L)' 'MKAEPNSQPTRPSRRWKRTLKAANWAWIYFQDKGEWPAIKQIAGQTEVSAGTACNALKAARRQLFNSEKRVR' A
#
# COMPACT_ATOMS: atom_id res chain seq x y z
N MET A 1 -16.22 -31.02 24.09
CA MET A 1 -15.37 -29.81 24.21
C MET A 1 -15.52 -29.01 22.93
N LYS A 2 -16.00 -27.76 22.99
CA LYS A 2 -16.21 -26.92 21.79
C LYS A 2 -14.94 -26.12 21.55
N ALA A 3 -14.29 -26.33 20.41
CA ALA A 3 -13.15 -25.52 19.98
C ALA A 3 -13.68 -24.14 19.57
N GLU A 4 -13.33 -23.11 20.34
CA GLU A 4 -13.57 -21.72 19.95
C GLU A 4 -12.80 -21.45 18.65
N PRO A 5 -13.41 -20.75 17.67
CA PRO A 5 -12.69 -20.31 16.49
C PRO A 5 -11.67 -19.27 16.94
N ASN A 6 -10.42 -19.69 17.08
CA ASN A 6 -9.29 -18.83 17.41
C ASN A 6 -9.21 -17.73 16.34
N SER A 7 -9.83 -16.60 16.64
CA SER A 7 -9.85 -15.41 15.80
C SER A 7 -8.47 -14.80 15.86
N GLN A 8 -7.52 -15.42 15.16
CA GLN A 8 -6.23 -14.81 14.94
C GLN A 8 -6.49 -13.48 14.23
N PRO A 9 -6.08 -12.33 14.80
CA PRO A 9 -5.97 -11.14 13.99
C PRO A 9 -4.97 -11.54 12.90
N THR A 10 -5.40 -11.53 11.64
CA THR A 10 -4.56 -11.75 10.47
C THR A 10 -3.38 -10.80 10.58
N ARG A 11 -2.29 -11.26 11.20
CA ARG A 11 -1.08 -10.45 11.39
C ARG A 11 -0.71 -10.00 9.99
N PRO A 12 -0.48 -8.69 9.77
CA PRO A 12 0.10 -8.22 8.54
C PRO A 12 1.31 -9.07 8.23
N SER A 13 1.21 -9.95 7.22
CA SER A 13 2.37 -10.68 6.75
C SER A 13 3.47 -9.66 6.47
N ARG A 14 4.75 -9.99 6.71
CA ARG A 14 5.86 -9.04 6.45
C ARG A 14 5.76 -8.40 5.06
N ARG A 15 5.22 -9.14 4.09
CA ARG A 15 4.89 -8.70 2.73
C ARG A 15 3.90 -7.53 2.71
N TRP A 16 2.84 -7.56 3.53
CA TRP A 16 1.85 -6.47 3.61
C TRP A 16 2.46 -5.17 4.14
N LYS A 17 3.34 -5.24 5.14
CA LYS A 17 4.07 -4.06 5.66
C LYS A 17 4.96 -3.42 4.60
N ARG A 18 5.63 -4.22 3.76
CA ARG A 18 6.47 -3.70 2.65
C ARG A 18 5.64 -2.99 1.58
N THR A 19 4.51 -3.58 1.17
CA THR A 19 3.59 -2.93 0.23
C THR A 19 3.03 -1.62 0.79
N LEU A 20 2.69 -1.59 2.09
CA LEU A 20 2.16 -0.40 2.74
C LEU A 20 3.20 0.73 2.80
N LYS A 21 4.46 0.40 3.15
CA LYS A 21 5.57 1.38 3.13
C LYS A 21 5.79 1.95 1.73
N ALA A 22 5.79 1.09 0.71
CA ALA A 22 5.92 1.51 -0.68
C ALA A 22 4.73 2.36 -1.17
N ALA A 23 3.52 2.03 -0.73
CA ALA A 23 2.32 2.79 -1.06
C ALA A 23 2.34 4.18 -0.39
N ASN A 24 2.75 4.23 0.88
CA ASN A 24 2.90 5.48 1.62
C ASN A 24 3.96 6.38 0.99
N TRP A 25 5.10 5.81 0.56
CA TRP A 25 6.11 6.56 -0.16
C TRP A 25 5.57 7.12 -1.50
N ALA A 26 4.85 6.30 -2.27
CA ALA A 26 4.25 6.74 -3.53
C ALA A 26 3.21 7.85 -3.32
N TRP A 27 2.47 7.79 -2.22
CA TRP A 27 1.52 8.83 -1.81
C TRP A 27 2.22 10.15 -1.47
N ILE A 28 3.27 10.11 -0.64
CA ILE A 28 4.06 11.31 -0.28
C ILE A 28 4.68 11.93 -1.54
N TYR A 29 5.22 11.10 -2.44
CA TYR A 29 5.76 11.58 -3.71
C TYR A 29 4.69 12.30 -4.55
N PHE A 30 3.48 11.75 -4.64
CA PHE A 30 2.36 12.40 -5.34
C PHE A 30 1.96 13.73 -4.70
N GLN A 31 1.95 13.82 -3.37
CA GLN A 31 1.67 15.07 -2.65
C GLN A 31 2.75 16.13 -2.90
N ASP A 32 4.02 15.73 -3.03
CA ASP A 32 5.15 16.64 -3.27
C ASP A 32 5.26 17.08 -4.74
N LYS A 33 5.09 16.15 -5.68
CA LYS A 33 5.32 16.38 -7.12
C LYS A 33 4.05 16.65 -7.94
N GLY A 34 2.87 16.35 -7.40
CA GLY A 34 1.61 16.38 -8.14
C GLY A 34 1.45 15.22 -9.15
N GLU A 35 2.45 14.35 -9.28
CA GLU A 35 2.48 13.24 -10.24
C GLU A 35 2.78 11.91 -9.55
N TRP A 36 2.24 10.82 -10.10
CA TRP A 36 2.46 9.49 -9.55
C TRP A 36 3.85 8.96 -9.96
N PRO A 37 4.64 8.39 -9.01
CA PRO A 37 5.97 7.88 -9.34
C PRO A 37 5.89 6.62 -10.20
N ALA A 38 6.90 6.44 -11.05
CA ALA A 38 7.04 5.23 -11.86
C ALA A 38 7.32 3.99 -10.99
N ILE A 39 6.90 2.81 -11.45
CA ILE A 39 7.11 1.54 -10.74
C ILE A 39 8.59 1.32 -10.42
N LYS A 40 9.50 1.67 -11.34
CA LYS A 40 10.96 1.57 -11.13
C LYS A 40 11.45 2.46 -9.98
N GLN A 41 10.90 3.68 -9.86
CA GLN A 41 11.28 4.61 -8.78
C GLN A 41 10.81 4.09 -7.42
N ILE A 42 9.56 3.61 -7.34
CA ILE A 42 9.02 3.00 -6.11
C ILE A 42 9.86 1.78 -5.72
N ALA A 43 10.14 0.89 -6.68
CA ALA A 43 10.93 -0.32 -6.45
C ALA A 43 12.35 0.00 -5.94
N GLY A 44 13.03 0.95 -6.58
CA GLY A 44 14.37 1.39 -6.19
C GLY A 44 14.40 2.06 -4.81
N GLN A 45 13.47 2.98 -4.55
CA GLN A 45 13.48 3.74 -3.31
C GLN A 45 13.02 2.94 -2.09
N THR A 46 12.15 1.95 -2.28
CA THR A 46 11.57 1.16 -1.19
C THR A 46 12.13 -0.25 -1.09
N GLU A 47 13.11 -0.59 -1.94
CA GLU A 47 13.75 -1.91 -2.02
C GLU A 47 12.75 -3.06 -2.17
N VAL A 48 11.71 -2.85 -2.97
CA VAL A 48 10.67 -3.85 -3.24
C VAL A 48 10.70 -4.31 -4.70
N SER A 49 10.20 -5.51 -4.96
CA SER A 49 10.07 -6.00 -6.33
C SER A 49 9.09 -5.14 -7.15
N ALA A 50 9.26 -5.12 -8.48
CA ALA A 50 8.38 -4.38 -9.39
C ALA A 50 6.88 -4.75 -9.21
N GLY A 51 6.57 -6.02 -8.96
CA GLY A 51 5.19 -6.46 -8.68
C GLY A 51 4.64 -5.88 -7.38
N THR A 52 5.48 -5.74 -6.35
CA THR A 52 5.10 -5.11 -5.08
C THR A 52 4.92 -3.61 -5.23
N ALA A 53 5.81 -2.95 -5.98
CA ALA A 53 5.69 -1.53 -6.34
C ALA A 53 4.41 -1.24 -7.14
N CYS A 54 4.05 -2.10 -8.09
CA CYS A 54 2.79 -1.99 -8.85
C CYS A 54 1.57 -2.09 -7.92
N ASN A 55 1.55 -3.08 -7.01
CA ASN A 55 0.47 -3.22 -6.03
C ASN A 55 0.40 -2.04 -5.06
N ALA A 56 1.55 -1.52 -4.64
CA ALA A 56 1.66 -0.34 -3.79
C ALA A 56 1.08 0.90 -4.46
N LEU A 57 1.40 1.13 -5.75
CA LEU A 57 0.85 2.24 -6.52
C LEU A 57 -0.67 2.14 -6.66
N LYS A 58 -1.20 0.95 -6.94
CA LYS A 58 -2.66 0.71 -6.98
C LYS A 58 -3.32 0.96 -5.62
N ALA A 59 -2.67 0.56 -4.53
CA ALA A 59 -3.17 0.78 -3.18
C ALA A 59 -3.22 2.28 -2.82
N ALA A 60 -2.16 3.03 -3.12
CA ALA A 60 -2.10 4.47 -2.89
C ALA A 60 -3.19 5.23 -3.68
N ARG A 61 -3.39 4.88 -4.96
CA ARG A 61 -4.47 5.44 -5.77
C ARG A 61 -5.86 5.10 -5.24
N ARG A 62 -6.11 3.86 -4.81
CA ARG A 62 -7.39 3.48 -4.19
C ARG A 62 -7.67 4.26 -2.91
N GLN A 63 -6.65 4.58 -2.14
CA GLN A 63 -6.79 5.36 -0.92
C GLN A 63 -7.32 6.78 -1.22
N LEU A 64 -6.81 7.44 -2.26
CA LEU A 64 -7.33 8.72 -2.77
C LEU A 64 -8.82 8.64 -3.13
N PHE A 65 -9.18 7.66 -3.97
CA PHE A 65 -10.57 7.48 -4.39
C PHE A 65 -11.52 7.19 -3.21
N ASN A 66 -11.06 6.39 -2.24
CA ASN A 66 -11.86 6.09 -1.05
C ASN A 66 -11.99 7.31 -0.13
N SER A 67 -10.96 8.16 -0.01
CA SER A 67 -11.10 9.43 0.73
C SER A 67 -12.07 10.38 0.05
N GLU A 68 -12.08 10.49 -1.28
CA GLU A 68 -13.01 11.34 -2.02
C GLU A 68 -14.47 10.86 -1.88
N LYS A 69 -14.70 9.55 -1.89
CA LYS A 69 -16.04 8.98 -1.70
C LYS A 69 -16.58 9.13 -0.29
N ARG A 70 -15.72 9.29 0.72
CA ARG A 70 -16.13 9.44 2.13
C ARG A 70 -16.57 10.86 2.49
N VAL A 71 -16.37 11.82 1.60
CA VAL A 71 -16.68 13.25 1.77
C VAL A 71 -17.97 13.64 1.03
N ARG A 72 -18.58 12.73 0.26
CA ARG A 72 -19.90 12.91 -0.36
C ARG A 72 -20.99 12.22 0.45
#